data_AF-G0P360-F1
#
_entry.id   AF-G0P360-F1
#
_cell.length_a   1.000
_cell.length_b   1.000
_cell.length_c   1.000
_cell.angle_alpha   90.00
_cell.angle_beta   90.00
_cell.angle_gamma   90.00
#
_symmetry.space_group_name_H-M   'P 1'
#
loop_
_entity.id
_entity.type
_entity.pdbx_description
1 polymer ?
#
loop_
_entity_poly.entity_id
_entity_poly.type
_entity_poly.pdbx_seq_one_letter_code
_entity_poly.pdbx_strand_id
1 'polypeptide(L)'
;MSVVDYLHVPKLEAQCLKHLSQRSEWTLKDQFTLAENSHSEKLVRQIMNSMNDSFVFNEVVPSDLDSLANNTKSIVLQKAFQLLGHRKPSPPPIEHEEIFEQRINEILEQVEIQNHEGQVLADQCRLLKTHSIVEEFLVLKPNGIRLDEVNDSAEMRELMNQRHSAHNALERNYFEAQIQVAKWKHLYTKIDDADPEGINFDKEIINDVLLWFPPIINRNKRNNLGALELAVGNLPIDAIYRNGVARIENQRLVPNLMNPFQWMRSIEISSPKVQNGQLENVQIPDGIRQVPAEANFKILDNFIRNIRCKYYDGLA
;
A
#
# COMPACT_ATOMS: atom_id res chain seq x y z
N MET A 1 15.40 34.61 11.82
CA MET A 1 14.35 33.66 11.40
C MET A 1 12.96 34.27 11.54
N SER A 2 12.56 34.82 12.70
CA SER A 2 11.20 35.40 12.90
C SER A 2 10.69 36.36 11.82
N VAL A 3 11.52 37.29 11.31
CA VAL A 3 11.14 38.22 10.24
C VAL A 3 11.04 37.53 8.86
N VAL A 4 11.84 36.49 8.64
CA VAL A 4 11.87 35.73 7.37
C VAL A 4 10.65 34.80 7.26
N ASP A 5 10.27 34.17 8.38
CA ASP A 5 9.06 33.35 8.47
C ASP A 5 7.80 34.22 8.34
N TYR A 6 7.80 35.44 8.91
CA TYR A 6 6.71 36.40 8.78
C TYR A 6 6.52 36.93 7.35
N LEU A 7 7.60 37.09 6.59
CA LEU A 7 7.55 37.65 5.23
C LEU A 7 7.34 36.58 4.13
N HIS A 8 7.35 35.29 4.47
CA HIS A 8 7.18 34.16 3.54
C HIS A 8 8.02 34.29 2.24
N VAL A 9 9.29 34.68 2.36
CA VAL A 9 10.22 34.81 1.20
C VAL A 9 11.14 33.58 1.14
N PRO A 10 10.87 32.57 0.28
CA PRO A 10 11.58 31.29 0.33
C PRO A 10 13.07 31.39 -0.01
N LYS A 11 13.44 32.38 -0.84
CA LYS A 11 14.85 32.66 -1.19
C LYS A 11 15.65 33.19 0.00
N LEU A 12 15.02 34.00 0.85
CA LEU A 12 15.65 34.56 2.04
C LEU A 12 15.78 33.49 3.13
N GLU A 13 14.74 32.65 3.28
CA GLU A 13 14.76 31.47 4.16
C GLU A 13 15.93 30.54 3.80
N ALA A 14 16.07 30.16 2.53
CA ALA A 14 17.17 29.30 2.09
C ALA A 14 18.56 29.91 2.33
N GLN A 15 18.71 31.22 2.16
CA GLN A 15 19.99 31.91 2.44
C GLN A 15 20.31 31.99 3.93
N CYS A 16 19.31 32.23 4.78
CA CYS A 16 19.47 32.22 6.23
C CYS A 16 19.82 30.82 6.74
N LEU A 17 19.13 29.77 6.27
CA LEU A 17 19.43 28.38 6.61
C LEU A 17 20.85 27.97 6.18
N LYS A 18 21.29 28.41 4.99
CA LYS A 18 22.66 28.18 4.50
C LYS A 18 23.70 28.92 5.35
N HIS A 19 23.42 30.16 5.77
CA HIS A 19 24.34 30.92 6.62
C HIS A 19 24.50 30.30 8.00
N LEU A 20 23.38 29.92 8.63
CA LEU A 20 23.38 29.27 9.96
C LEU A 20 24.18 27.96 9.95
N SER A 21 24.05 27.17 8.89
CA SER A 21 24.73 25.87 8.77
C SER A 21 26.20 25.90 8.35
N GLN A 22 26.68 26.96 7.69
CA GLN A 22 28.03 26.98 7.10
C GLN A 22 28.97 28.03 7.70
N ARG A 23 28.46 29.08 8.37
CA ARG A 23 29.26 30.28 8.69
C ARG A 23 28.89 30.97 10.01
N SER A 24 28.06 30.38 10.86
CA SER A 24 27.66 31.04 12.12
C SER A 24 28.64 30.72 13.26
N GLU A 25 28.92 31.71 14.11
CA GLU A 25 29.61 31.52 15.41
C GLU A 25 28.71 30.87 16.46
N TRP A 26 27.47 30.52 16.09
CA TRP A 26 26.44 30.06 17.00
C TRP A 26 26.61 28.58 17.29
N THR A 27 26.51 28.23 18.57
CA THR A 27 26.54 26.82 18.96
C THR A 27 25.30 26.09 18.43
N LEU A 28 25.39 24.77 18.23
CA LEU A 28 24.25 23.96 17.81
C LEU A 28 23.05 24.07 18.78
N LYS A 29 23.34 24.29 20.07
CA LYS A 29 22.33 24.55 21.10
C LYS A 29 21.60 25.86 20.85
N ASP A 30 22.32 26.94 20.59
CA ASP A 30 21.72 28.25 20.29
C ASP A 30 20.92 28.21 18.99
N GLN A 31 21.42 27.49 17.98
CA GLN A 31 20.72 27.27 16.72
C GLN A 31 19.43 26.47 16.94
N PHE A 32 19.44 25.44 17.79
CA PHE A 32 18.27 24.64 18.10
C PHE A 32 17.22 25.45 18.87
N THR A 33 17.63 26.22 19.87
CA THR A 33 16.76 27.14 20.60
C THR A 33 16.17 28.21 19.67
N LEU A 34 16.94 28.74 18.73
CA LEU A 34 16.43 29.67 17.71
C LEU A 34 15.38 29.01 16.81
N ALA A 35 15.63 27.78 16.36
CA ALA A 35 14.72 27.02 15.51
C ALA A 35 13.39 26.74 16.20
N GLU A 36 13.45 26.38 17.48
CA GLU A 36 12.29 26.12 18.32
C GLU A 36 11.46 27.40 18.54
N ASN A 37 12.11 28.50 18.93
CA ASN A 37 11.47 29.81 19.15
C ASN A 37 10.87 30.42 17.88
N SER A 38 11.39 30.06 16.71
CA SER A 38 10.85 30.48 15.40
C SER A 38 9.88 29.47 14.78
N HIS A 39 9.64 28.34 15.47
CA HIS A 39 8.82 27.23 14.97
C HIS A 39 9.25 26.72 13.58
N SER A 40 10.54 26.84 13.26
CA SER A 40 11.08 26.49 11.95
C SER A 40 11.44 25.01 11.89
N GLU A 41 10.49 24.18 11.46
CA GLU A 41 10.68 22.73 11.33
C GLU A 41 11.87 22.37 10.44
N LYS A 42 12.07 23.11 9.34
CA LYS A 42 13.19 22.89 8.42
C LYS A 42 14.54 23.08 9.11
N LEU A 43 14.67 24.12 9.95
CA LEU A 43 15.90 24.39 10.69
C LEU A 43 16.12 23.31 11.77
N VAL A 44 15.07 22.91 12.49
CA VAL A 44 15.12 21.79 13.44
C VAL A 44 15.64 20.52 12.76
N ARG A 45 15.07 20.14 11.60
CA ARG A 45 15.51 18.95 10.84
C ARG A 45 16.96 19.06 10.39
N GLN A 46 17.37 20.24 9.91
CA GLN A 46 18.75 20.46 9.46
C GLN A 46 19.75 20.32 10.61
N ILE A 47 19.45 20.91 11.78
CA ILE A 47 20.30 20.81 12.96
C ILE A 47 20.36 19.36 13.45
N MET A 48 19.21 18.68 13.57
CA MET A 48 19.13 17.26 13.94
C MET A 48 19.90 16.35 12.97
N ASN A 49 19.84 16.61 11.66
CA ASN A 49 20.58 15.83 10.67
C ASN A 49 22.10 16.04 10.74
N SER A 50 22.57 17.18 11.24
CA SER A 50 24.00 17.45 11.39
C SER A 50 24.64 16.70 12.57
N MET A 51 23.84 16.22 13.52
CA MET A 51 24.33 15.49 14.70
C MET A 51 24.49 14.01 14.38
N ASN A 52 25.69 13.47 14.58
CA ASN A 52 25.95 12.03 14.38
C ASN A 52 26.32 11.30 15.68
N ASP A 53 26.33 12.02 16.81
CA ASP A 53 26.76 11.51 18.11
C ASP A 53 25.67 11.78 19.16
N SER A 54 25.33 10.72 19.92
CA SER A 54 24.44 10.78 21.08
C SER A 54 24.89 11.76 22.16
N PHE A 55 26.20 11.97 22.31
CA PHE A 55 26.74 12.93 23.27
C PHE A 55 26.36 14.36 22.89
N VAL A 56 26.60 14.73 21.63
CA VAL A 56 26.25 16.05 21.08
C VAL A 56 24.73 16.28 21.10
N PHE A 57 23.95 15.23 20.83
CA PHE A 57 22.49 15.28 20.91
C PHE A 57 22.00 15.63 22.33
N ASN A 58 22.55 14.98 23.35
CA ASN A 58 22.19 15.23 24.75
C ASN A 58 22.63 16.62 25.24
N GLU A 59 23.66 17.20 24.65
CA GLU A 59 24.08 18.57 24.97
C GLU A 59 23.18 19.65 24.34
N VAL A 60 22.63 19.36 23.16
CA VAL A 60 21.84 20.32 22.36
C VAL A 60 20.34 20.26 22.70
N VAL A 61 19.79 19.07 22.87
CA VAL A 61 18.35 18.87 23.14
C VAL A 61 18.08 18.99 24.64
N PRO A 62 17.08 19.79 25.07
CA PRO A 62 16.71 19.86 26.48
C PRO A 62 16.18 18.51 26.98
N SER A 63 16.57 18.14 28.21
CA SER A 63 16.13 16.90 28.84
C SER A 63 14.62 16.86 29.11
N ASP A 64 14.01 18.05 29.29
CA ASP A 64 12.57 18.20 29.39
C ASP A 64 11.94 18.37 28.00
N LEU A 65 11.55 17.23 27.41
CA LEU A 65 10.89 17.20 26.10
C LEU A 65 9.48 17.79 26.15
N ASP A 66 8.86 17.96 27.32
CA ASP A 66 7.49 18.46 27.40
C ASP A 66 7.39 19.94 27.03
N SER A 67 8.50 20.67 27.20
CA SER A 67 8.66 22.07 26.84
C SER A 67 8.72 22.35 25.32
N LEU A 68 8.96 21.33 24.49
CA LEU A 68 9.14 21.51 23.04
C LEU A 68 7.79 21.58 22.30
N ALA A 69 7.74 22.29 21.18
CA ALA A 69 6.60 22.17 20.25
C ALA A 69 6.41 20.73 19.73
N ASN A 70 5.16 20.30 19.52
CA ASN A 70 4.82 18.90 19.14
C ASN A 70 5.59 18.40 17.90
N ASN A 71 5.74 19.24 16.86
CA ASN A 71 6.47 18.87 15.65
C ASN A 71 7.98 18.67 15.95
N THR A 72 8.54 19.53 16.81
CA THR A 72 9.93 19.42 17.27
C THR A 72 10.14 18.16 18.11
N LYS A 73 9.19 17.80 19.00
CA LYS A 73 9.24 16.55 19.78
C LYS A 73 9.37 15.33 18.89
N SER A 74 8.56 15.25 17.83
CA SER A 74 8.58 14.12 16.89
C SER A 74 9.95 13.96 16.22
N ILE A 75 10.53 15.06 15.73
CA ILE A 75 11.85 15.04 15.06
C ILE A 75 12.98 14.69 16.05
N VAL A 76 12.93 15.26 17.26
CA VAL A 76 13.90 14.99 18.32
C VAL A 76 13.86 13.51 18.74
N LEU A 77 12.66 12.94 18.93
CA LEU A 77 12.49 11.53 19.23
C LEU A 77 13.00 10.64 18.10
N GLN A 78 12.67 10.96 16.85
CA GLN A 78 13.18 10.24 15.68
C GLN A 78 14.71 10.23 15.65
N LYS A 79 15.35 11.36 15.99
CA LYS A 79 16.79 11.47 16.06
C LYS A 79 17.41 10.70 17.23
N ALA A 80 16.77 10.73 18.40
CA ALA A 80 17.19 9.95 19.56
C ALA A 80 17.21 8.46 19.24
N PHE A 81 16.15 7.93 18.59
CA PHE A 81 16.12 6.54 18.15
C PHE A 81 17.24 6.23 17.15
N GLN A 82 17.46 7.10 16.15
CA GLN A 82 18.56 6.95 15.19
C GLN A 82 19.93 6.82 15.89
N LEU A 83 20.20 7.64 16.91
CA LEU A 83 21.49 7.66 17.61
C LEU A 83 21.66 6.52 18.62
N LEU A 84 20.57 5.96 19.14
CA LEU A 84 20.59 4.76 19.99
C LEU A 84 20.82 3.45 19.21
N GLY A 85 21.13 3.54 17.91
CA GLY A 85 21.35 2.37 17.06
C GLY A 85 20.05 1.65 16.64
N HIS A 86 18.89 2.17 17.03
CA HIS A 86 17.64 1.80 16.38
C HIS A 86 17.66 2.45 14.99
N ARG A 87 17.81 1.63 13.94
CA ARG A 87 17.86 2.12 12.56
C ARG A 87 16.68 3.07 12.31
N LYS A 88 17.02 4.14 11.58
CA LYS A 88 16.13 5.18 11.06
C LYS A 88 14.71 4.60 10.86
N PRO A 89 13.67 5.11 11.55
CA PRO A 89 12.32 4.81 11.15
C PRO A 89 12.22 5.13 9.67
N SER A 90 11.76 4.18 8.87
CA SER A 90 11.50 4.38 7.45
C SER A 90 10.74 5.69 7.26
N PRO A 91 11.01 6.46 6.20
CA PRO A 91 10.15 7.59 5.87
C PRO A 91 8.69 7.13 5.91
N PRO A 92 7.74 7.98 6.37
CA PRO A 92 6.33 7.61 6.38
C PRO A 92 6.00 7.03 5.00
N PRO A 93 5.44 5.82 4.93
CA PRO A 93 5.25 5.17 3.64
C PRO A 93 4.36 6.06 2.78
N ILE A 94 4.63 6.07 1.48
CA ILE A 94 3.72 6.69 0.51
C ILE A 94 2.37 5.95 0.68
N GLU A 95 1.23 6.63 0.65
CA GLU A 95 -0.10 6.05 0.95
C GLU A 95 -0.37 4.70 0.25
N HIS A 96 0.17 4.51 -0.97
CA HIS A 96 0.10 3.26 -1.73
C HIS A 96 0.89 2.08 -1.10
N GLU A 97 2.04 2.37 -0.48
CA GLU A 97 2.86 1.39 0.23
C GLU A 97 2.18 0.95 1.53
N GLU A 98 1.54 1.87 2.26
CA GLU A 98 0.75 1.54 3.46
C GLU A 98 -0.36 0.54 3.13
N ILE A 99 -1.12 0.80 2.06
CA ILE A 99 -2.20 -0.09 1.61
C ILE A 99 -1.66 -1.45 1.19
N PHE A 100 -0.53 -1.50 0.48
CA PHE A 100 0.09 -2.75 0.05
C PHE A 100 0.56 -3.59 1.25
N GLU A 101 1.34 -3.01 2.16
CA GLU A 101 1.84 -3.72 3.33
C GLU A 101 0.73 -4.03 4.34
N GLN A 102 -0.31 -3.21 4.46
CA GLN A 102 -1.51 -3.53 5.25
C GLN A 102 -2.17 -4.82 4.76
N ARG A 103 -2.32 -5.00 3.44
CA ARG A 103 -2.89 -6.23 2.86
C ARG A 103 -2.00 -7.45 3.11
N ILE A 104 -0.68 -7.27 3.10
CA ILE A 104 0.24 -8.34 3.50
C ILE A 104 0.05 -8.69 4.98
N ASN A 105 -0.07 -7.70 5.85
CA ASN A 105 -0.32 -7.93 7.27
C ASN A 105 -1.64 -8.67 7.50
N GLU A 106 -2.71 -8.35 6.77
CA GLU A 106 -3.98 -9.09 6.83
C GLU A 106 -3.83 -10.57 6.43
N ILE A 107 -2.93 -10.89 5.49
CA ILE A 107 -2.61 -12.28 5.11
C ILE A 107 -1.85 -12.97 6.25
N LEU A 108 -0.86 -12.29 6.84
CA LEU A 108 -0.04 -12.84 7.91
C LEU A 108 -0.85 -13.10 9.19
N GLU A 109 -1.76 -12.19 9.55
CA GLU A 109 -2.72 -12.41 10.65
C GLU A 109 -3.61 -13.63 10.40
N GLN A 110 -4.07 -13.81 9.15
CA GLN A 110 -4.91 -14.95 8.79
C GLN A 110 -4.17 -16.30 8.91
N VAL A 111 -2.85 -16.33 8.74
CA VAL A 111 -2.02 -17.52 8.96
C VAL A 111 -1.92 -17.87 10.45
N GLU A 112 -1.86 -16.85 11.31
CA GLU A 112 -1.75 -17.03 12.76
C GLU A 112 -3.06 -17.50 13.41
N ILE A 113 -4.21 -17.16 12.82
CA ILE A 113 -5.55 -17.49 13.34
C ILE A 113 -5.99 -18.96 13.03
N GLN A 114 -5.05 -19.87 12.77
CA GLN A 114 -5.23 -21.30 12.45
C GLN A 114 -5.72 -21.64 11.03
N ASN A 115 -5.08 -22.69 10.50
CA ASN A 115 -5.08 -23.26 9.14
C ASN A 115 -6.42 -23.78 8.56
N HIS A 116 -7.57 -23.42 9.11
CA HIS A 116 -8.85 -24.08 8.78
C HIS A 116 -9.55 -23.51 7.54
N GLU A 117 -9.13 -22.35 7.04
CA GLU A 117 -9.73 -21.72 5.86
C GLU A 117 -8.66 -21.34 4.81
N GLY A 118 -7.85 -22.31 4.36
CA GLY A 118 -6.82 -22.07 3.34
C GLY A 118 -7.34 -21.43 2.03
N GLN A 119 -8.64 -21.56 1.77
CA GLN A 119 -9.29 -20.86 0.67
C GLN A 119 -9.39 -19.34 0.86
N VAL A 120 -9.53 -18.84 2.09
CA VAL A 120 -9.49 -17.39 2.41
C VAL A 120 -8.11 -16.83 2.12
N LEU A 121 -7.06 -17.54 2.54
CA LEU A 121 -5.67 -17.18 2.23
C LEU A 121 -5.43 -17.13 0.72
N ALA A 122 -5.93 -18.13 -0.02
CA ALA A 122 -5.82 -18.14 -1.48
C ALA A 122 -6.54 -16.95 -2.13
N ASP A 123 -7.70 -16.56 -1.61
CA ASP A 123 -8.42 -15.38 -2.10
C ASP A 123 -7.67 -14.08 -1.78
N GLN A 124 -7.13 -13.92 -0.57
CA GLN A 124 -6.33 -12.74 -0.20
C GLN A 124 -5.07 -12.62 -1.06
N CYS A 125 -4.34 -13.72 -1.30
CA CYS A 125 -3.17 -13.73 -2.19
C CYS A 125 -3.54 -13.31 -3.61
N ARG A 126 -4.69 -13.78 -4.11
CA ARG A 126 -5.19 -13.41 -5.44
C ARG A 126 -5.56 -11.93 -5.50
N LEU A 127 -6.27 -11.42 -4.50
CA LEU A 127 -6.66 -10.01 -4.39
C LEU A 127 -5.44 -9.08 -4.27
N LEU A 128 -4.38 -9.51 -3.57
CA LEU A 128 -3.13 -8.75 -3.50
C LEU A 128 -2.43 -8.73 -4.87
N LYS A 129 -2.34 -9.89 -5.56
CA LYS A 129 -1.76 -9.97 -6.90
C LYS A 129 -2.46 -9.03 -7.88
N THR A 130 -3.79 -9.07 -7.93
CA THR A 130 -4.56 -8.24 -8.85
C THR A 130 -4.46 -6.76 -8.53
N HIS A 131 -4.35 -6.40 -7.25
CA HIS A 131 -4.04 -5.03 -6.84
C HIS A 131 -2.66 -4.58 -7.37
N SER A 132 -1.61 -5.38 -7.21
CA SER A 132 -0.29 -5.03 -7.75
C SER A 132 -0.29 -4.90 -9.27
N ILE A 133 -1.08 -5.71 -10.00
CA ILE A 133 -1.22 -5.58 -11.45
C ILE A 133 -1.91 -4.24 -11.81
N VAL A 134 -2.93 -3.82 -11.05
CA VAL A 134 -3.57 -2.50 -11.27
C VAL A 134 -2.57 -1.37 -11.10
N GLU A 135 -1.78 -1.36 -10.03
CA GLU A 135 -0.78 -0.33 -9.79
C GLU A 135 0.27 -0.30 -10.93
N GLU A 136 0.73 -1.47 -11.39
CA GLU A 136 1.64 -1.59 -12.54
C GLU A 136 1.03 -1.02 -13.84
N PHE A 137 -0.25 -1.30 -14.11
CA PHE A 137 -0.97 -0.72 -15.25
C PHE A 137 -1.01 0.82 -15.19
N LEU A 138 -1.24 1.38 -14.01
CA LEU A 138 -1.31 2.84 -13.82
C LEU A 138 0.06 3.50 -14.01
N VAL A 139 1.14 2.87 -13.54
CA VAL A 139 2.51 3.36 -13.70
C VAL A 139 2.94 3.31 -15.17
N LEU A 140 2.69 2.19 -15.85
CA LEU A 140 3.17 1.96 -17.23
C LEU A 140 2.37 2.71 -18.29
N LYS A 141 1.14 3.16 -17.98
CA LYS A 141 0.25 3.86 -18.91
C LYS A 141 0.00 5.29 -18.42
N PRO A 142 0.95 6.23 -18.63
CA PRO A 142 0.82 7.63 -18.21
C PRO A 142 -0.21 8.42 -19.02
N ASN A 143 -1.15 7.76 -19.71
CA ASN A 143 -2.19 8.34 -20.58
C ASN A 143 -3.24 9.14 -19.80
N GLY A 144 -2.97 9.54 -18.56
CA GLY A 144 -3.88 10.31 -17.70
C GLY A 144 -5.00 9.48 -17.08
N ILE A 145 -4.97 8.15 -17.17
CA ILE A 145 -5.95 7.28 -16.51
C ILE A 145 -5.68 7.30 -15.00
N ARG A 146 -6.53 8.01 -14.25
CA ARG A 146 -6.46 8.12 -12.79
C ARG A 146 -7.61 7.35 -12.16
N LEU A 147 -7.33 6.62 -11.08
CA LEU A 147 -8.37 5.94 -10.32
C LEU A 147 -9.16 6.87 -9.40
N ASP A 148 -8.73 8.12 -9.25
CA ASP A 148 -9.37 9.10 -8.35
C ASP A 148 -10.87 9.25 -8.66
N GLU A 149 -11.25 9.27 -9.94
CA GLU A 149 -12.66 9.34 -10.35
C GLU A 149 -13.51 8.18 -9.82
N VAL A 150 -12.93 6.98 -9.75
CA VAL A 150 -13.60 5.80 -9.20
C VAL A 150 -13.59 5.83 -7.69
N ASN A 151 -12.44 6.14 -7.09
CA ASN A 151 -12.24 6.17 -5.65
C ASN A 151 -13.16 7.20 -4.96
N ASP A 152 -13.43 8.33 -5.62
CA ASP A 152 -14.24 9.42 -5.08
C ASP A 152 -15.75 9.21 -5.25
N SER A 153 -16.16 8.23 -6.08
CA SER A 153 -17.57 7.89 -6.27
C SER A 153 -18.24 7.51 -4.94
N ALA A 154 -19.52 7.88 -4.78
CA ALA A 154 -20.26 7.62 -3.55
C ALA A 154 -20.36 6.11 -3.28
N GLU A 155 -20.57 5.35 -4.34
CA GLU A 155 -20.63 3.89 -4.35
C GLU A 155 -19.31 3.24 -3.91
N MET A 156 -18.17 3.75 -4.40
CA MET A 156 -16.87 3.22 -4.01
C MET A 156 -16.55 3.55 -2.55
N ARG A 157 -16.84 4.77 -2.10
CA ARG A 157 -16.67 5.14 -0.69
C ARG A 157 -17.51 4.27 0.23
N GLU A 158 -18.75 3.97 -0.15
CA GLU A 158 -19.60 3.05 0.60
C GLU A 158 -19.00 1.64 0.67
N LEU A 159 -18.51 1.09 -0.44
CA LEU A 159 -17.84 -0.21 -0.42
C LEU A 159 -16.55 -0.22 0.42
N MET A 160 -15.75 0.84 0.36
CA MET A 160 -14.55 0.98 1.19
C MET A 160 -14.90 1.03 2.68
N ASN A 161 -15.98 1.73 3.04
CA ASN A 161 -16.50 1.76 4.41
C ASN A 161 -16.99 0.36 4.85
N GLN A 162 -17.74 -0.33 3.99
CA GLN A 162 -18.21 -1.69 4.26
C GLN A 162 -17.05 -2.68 4.43
N ARG A 163 -15.97 -2.55 3.63
CA ARG A 163 -14.73 -3.31 3.82
C ARG A 163 -14.09 -3.02 5.18
N HIS A 164 -14.04 -1.75 5.58
CA HIS A 164 -13.45 -1.36 6.86
C HIS A 164 -14.26 -1.88 8.06
N SER A 165 -15.59 -1.90 7.94
CA SER A 165 -16.50 -2.40 8.98
C SER A 165 -16.75 -3.91 8.93
N ALA A 166 -16.09 -4.65 8.04
CA ALA A 166 -16.28 -6.09 7.89
C ALA A 166 -15.80 -6.87 9.12
N HIS A 167 -16.58 -7.87 9.54
CA HIS A 167 -16.39 -8.57 10.81
C HIS A 167 -15.41 -9.74 10.71
N ASN A 168 -15.17 -10.25 9.49
CA ASN A 168 -14.30 -11.40 9.25
C ASN A 168 -13.57 -11.28 7.89
N ALA A 169 -12.59 -12.15 7.67
CA ALA A 169 -11.77 -12.13 6.46
C ALA A 169 -12.56 -12.48 5.18
N LEU A 170 -13.60 -13.31 5.28
CA LEU A 170 -14.47 -13.65 4.16
C LEU A 170 -15.26 -12.43 3.65
N GLU A 171 -15.81 -11.64 4.58
CA GLU A 171 -16.48 -10.36 4.30
C GLU A 171 -15.50 -9.34 3.72
N ARG A 172 -14.31 -9.19 4.33
CA ARG A 172 -13.27 -8.30 3.77
C ARG A 172 -12.90 -8.67 2.33
N ASN A 173 -12.68 -9.96 2.06
CA ASN A 173 -12.38 -10.45 0.71
C ASN A 173 -13.54 -10.20 -0.27
N TYR A 174 -14.78 -10.32 0.19
CA TYR A 174 -15.97 -10.03 -0.61
C TYR A 174 -15.99 -8.57 -1.06
N PHE A 175 -15.90 -7.62 -0.11
CA PHE A 175 -15.92 -6.19 -0.44
C PHE A 175 -14.69 -5.78 -1.25
N GLU A 176 -13.50 -6.28 -0.92
CA GLU A 176 -12.28 -6.03 -1.69
C GLU A 176 -12.41 -6.53 -3.14
N ALA A 177 -12.98 -7.71 -3.37
CA ALA A 177 -13.24 -8.20 -4.73
C ALA A 177 -14.19 -7.28 -5.50
N GLN A 178 -15.24 -6.75 -4.85
CA GLN A 178 -16.16 -5.80 -5.49
C GLN A 178 -15.47 -4.47 -5.83
N ILE A 179 -14.66 -3.93 -4.92
CA ILE A 179 -13.84 -2.73 -5.13
C ILE A 179 -12.94 -2.92 -6.35
N GLN A 180 -12.24 -4.07 -6.43
CA GLN A 180 -11.35 -4.34 -7.56
C GLN A 180 -12.11 -4.51 -8.87
N VAL A 181 -13.27 -5.19 -8.89
CA VAL A 181 -14.12 -5.27 -10.09
C VAL A 181 -14.47 -3.87 -10.60
N ALA A 182 -14.86 -2.94 -9.73
CA ALA A 182 -15.19 -1.58 -10.13
C ALA A 182 -13.95 -0.83 -10.69
N LYS A 183 -12.78 -0.97 -10.06
CA LYS A 183 -11.52 -0.40 -10.59
C LYS A 183 -11.16 -0.96 -11.97
N TRP A 184 -11.23 -2.27 -12.16
CA TRP A 184 -10.94 -2.94 -13.43
C TRP A 184 -11.94 -2.57 -14.53
N LYS A 185 -13.23 -2.48 -14.22
CA LYS A 185 -14.24 -2.00 -15.17
C LYS A 185 -13.98 -0.57 -15.61
N HIS A 186 -13.60 0.32 -14.69
CA HIS A 186 -13.27 1.69 -15.04
C HIS A 186 -12.03 1.77 -15.92
N LEU A 187 -10.97 1.03 -15.58
CA LEU A 187 -9.77 0.92 -16.42
C LEU A 187 -10.13 0.46 -17.84
N TYR A 188 -10.97 -0.56 -17.95
CA TYR A 188 -11.46 -1.01 -19.26
C TYR A 188 -12.14 0.12 -20.02
N THR A 189 -13.12 0.80 -19.41
CA THR A 189 -13.86 1.88 -20.06
C THR A 189 -12.94 3.00 -20.52
N LYS A 190 -11.97 3.41 -19.70
CA LYS A 190 -11.00 4.45 -20.08
C LYS A 190 -10.10 4.03 -21.24
N ILE A 191 -9.70 2.77 -21.30
CA ILE A 191 -8.93 2.24 -22.43
C ILE A 191 -9.79 2.12 -23.68
N ASP A 192 -11.05 1.68 -23.54
CA ASP A 192 -12.00 1.53 -24.63
C ASP A 192 -12.38 2.89 -25.26
N ASP A 193 -12.59 3.90 -24.43
CA ASP A 193 -12.87 5.27 -24.87
C ASP A 193 -11.66 5.92 -25.56
N ALA A 194 -10.45 5.66 -25.05
CA ALA A 194 -9.22 6.24 -25.59
C ALA A 194 -8.76 5.57 -26.89
N ASP A 195 -9.01 4.27 -27.03
CA ASP A 195 -8.68 3.51 -28.24
C ASP A 195 -9.72 2.39 -28.50
N PRO A 196 -10.84 2.73 -29.17
CA PRO A 196 -11.89 1.76 -29.47
C PRO A 196 -11.41 0.61 -30.37
N GLU A 197 -10.43 0.86 -31.25
CA GLU A 197 -10.01 -0.08 -32.30
C GLU A 197 -8.62 -0.73 -32.08
N GLY A 198 -7.76 -0.20 -31.20
CA GLY A 198 -6.31 -0.44 -31.31
C GLY A 198 -5.56 -1.19 -30.18
N ILE A 199 -6.10 -1.35 -28.96
CA ILE A 199 -5.37 -2.10 -27.89
C ILE A 199 -6.14 -3.35 -27.43
N ASN A 200 -6.10 -4.39 -28.26
CA ASN A 200 -6.76 -5.66 -27.96
C ASN A 200 -6.12 -6.37 -26.74
N PHE A 201 -4.79 -6.25 -26.57
CA PHE A 201 -4.05 -6.96 -25.52
C PHE A 201 -4.36 -6.47 -24.09
N ASP A 202 -4.42 -5.16 -23.86
CA ASP A 202 -4.72 -4.61 -22.54
C ASP A 202 -6.18 -4.91 -22.14
N LYS A 203 -7.12 -4.85 -23.09
CA LYS A 203 -8.52 -5.24 -22.89
C LYS A 203 -8.67 -6.74 -22.58
N GLU A 204 -7.91 -7.60 -23.26
CA GLU A 204 -7.86 -9.04 -22.99
C GLU A 204 -7.35 -9.34 -21.57
N ILE A 205 -6.28 -8.67 -21.12
CA ILE A 205 -5.76 -8.82 -19.74
C ILE A 205 -6.83 -8.42 -18.72
N ILE A 206 -7.50 -7.28 -18.93
CA ILE A 206 -8.55 -6.80 -18.01
C ILE A 206 -9.70 -7.81 -17.94
N ASN A 207 -10.15 -8.32 -19.09
CA ASN A 207 -11.19 -9.33 -19.16
C ASN A 207 -10.80 -10.60 -18.40
N ASP A 208 -9.56 -11.09 -18.59
CA ASP A 208 -9.06 -12.28 -17.89
C ASP A 208 -8.99 -12.07 -16.37
N VAL A 209 -8.52 -10.90 -15.92
CA VAL A 209 -8.46 -10.58 -14.48
C VAL A 209 -9.86 -10.43 -13.90
N LEU A 210 -10.80 -9.84 -14.62
CA LEU A 210 -12.19 -9.70 -14.16
C LEU A 210 -12.83 -11.06 -13.87
N LEU A 211 -12.46 -12.13 -14.57
CA LEU A 211 -12.98 -13.49 -14.33
C LEU A 211 -12.47 -14.12 -13.02
N TRP A 212 -11.52 -13.50 -12.32
CA TRP A 212 -10.95 -14.01 -11.08
C TRP A 212 -11.78 -13.68 -9.84
N PHE A 213 -12.61 -12.62 -9.91
CA PHE A 213 -13.42 -12.13 -8.79
C PHE A 213 -14.76 -12.86 -8.56
N PRO A 214 -15.52 -13.30 -9.59
CA PRO A 214 -16.80 -14.00 -9.41
C PRO A 214 -16.71 -15.20 -8.46
N PRO A 215 -15.65 -16.04 -8.51
CA PRO A 215 -15.39 -17.05 -7.50
C PRO A 215 -15.52 -16.58 -6.06
N ILE A 216 -14.93 -15.44 -5.72
CA ILE A 216 -14.83 -14.86 -4.37
C ILE A 216 -16.18 -14.25 -3.99
N ILE A 217 -16.75 -13.44 -4.89
CA ILE A 217 -18.01 -12.73 -4.67
C ILE A 217 -19.16 -13.72 -4.47
N ASN A 218 -19.31 -14.72 -5.34
CA ASN A 218 -20.43 -15.66 -5.30
C ASN A 218 -20.42 -16.56 -4.05
N ARG A 219 -19.25 -16.83 -3.46
CA ARG A 219 -19.15 -17.64 -2.24
C ARG A 219 -19.73 -16.92 -1.03
N ASN A 220 -19.58 -15.60 -0.94
CA ASN A 220 -19.99 -14.80 0.21
C ASN A 220 -21.23 -13.93 -0.03
N LYS A 221 -21.80 -13.96 -1.25
CA LYS A 221 -22.99 -13.20 -1.64
C LYS A 221 -24.19 -13.42 -0.71
N ARG A 222 -24.47 -14.68 -0.33
CA ARG A 222 -25.60 -15.03 0.56
C ARG A 222 -25.45 -14.52 2.00
N ASN A 223 -24.21 -14.35 2.45
CA ASN A 223 -23.92 -13.86 3.80
C ASN A 223 -23.90 -12.33 3.86
N ASN A 224 -23.88 -11.66 2.70
CA ASN A 224 -23.81 -10.22 2.55
C ASN A 224 -25.05 -9.69 1.79
N LEU A 225 -26.23 -10.26 2.07
CA LEU A 225 -27.50 -9.82 1.49
C LEU A 225 -27.75 -8.35 1.85
N GLY A 226 -27.85 -7.49 0.84
CA GLY A 226 -28.02 -6.03 1.01
C GLY A 226 -26.75 -5.22 0.84
N ALA A 227 -25.59 -5.87 0.65
CA ALA A 227 -24.37 -5.18 0.22
C ALA A 227 -24.56 -4.55 -1.17
N LEU A 228 -23.90 -3.41 -1.40
CA LEU A 228 -23.89 -2.76 -2.70
C LEU A 228 -23.24 -3.69 -3.73
N GLU A 229 -23.90 -3.93 -4.87
CA GLU A 229 -23.38 -4.77 -5.95
C GLU A 229 -23.03 -3.94 -7.19
N LEU A 230 -21.76 -3.50 -7.29
CA LEU A 230 -21.25 -2.79 -8.48
C LEU A 230 -21.02 -3.72 -9.69
N ALA A 231 -21.32 -5.00 -9.53
CA ALA A 231 -21.31 -5.98 -10.60
C ALA A 231 -22.37 -5.70 -11.69
N VAL A 232 -23.44 -4.95 -11.38
CA VAL A 232 -24.70 -4.88 -12.17
C VAL A 232 -24.83 -3.58 -12.98
N GLY A 233 -23.72 -3.01 -13.47
CA GLY A 233 -23.76 -1.83 -14.34
C GLY A 233 -24.33 -2.13 -15.76
N ASN A 234 -24.46 -1.11 -16.60
CA ASN A 234 -25.02 -1.24 -17.96
C ASN A 234 -24.00 -1.00 -19.09
N LEU A 235 -22.72 -0.86 -18.77
CA LEU A 235 -21.66 -0.66 -19.76
C LEU A 235 -21.33 -1.97 -20.50
N PRO A 236 -20.67 -1.92 -21.67
CA PRO A 236 -20.23 -3.11 -22.41
C PRO A 236 -19.42 -4.09 -21.54
N ILE A 237 -18.52 -3.56 -20.69
CA ILE A 237 -17.73 -4.36 -19.76
C ILE A 237 -18.58 -5.06 -18.69
N ASP A 238 -19.73 -4.51 -18.32
CA ASP A 238 -20.66 -5.16 -17.39
C ASP A 238 -21.33 -6.38 -18.04
N ALA A 239 -21.63 -6.31 -19.34
CA ALA A 239 -22.16 -7.45 -20.09
C ALA A 239 -21.12 -8.57 -20.21
N ILE A 240 -19.86 -8.22 -20.52
CA ILE A 240 -18.73 -9.16 -20.55
C ILE A 240 -18.57 -9.83 -19.16
N TYR A 241 -18.56 -9.02 -18.11
CA TYR A 241 -18.45 -9.52 -16.74
C TYR A 241 -19.61 -10.47 -16.36
N ARG A 242 -20.87 -10.10 -16.63
CA ARG A 242 -22.04 -10.96 -16.37
C ARG A 242 -21.98 -12.29 -17.12
N ASN A 243 -21.60 -12.26 -18.40
CA ASN A 243 -21.43 -13.48 -19.20
C ASN A 243 -20.34 -14.39 -18.62
N GLY A 244 -19.24 -13.80 -18.16
CA GLY A 244 -18.17 -14.49 -17.43
C GLY A 244 -18.66 -15.14 -16.14
N VAL A 245 -19.39 -14.39 -15.31
CA VAL A 245 -20.00 -14.87 -14.06
C VAL A 245 -20.92 -16.07 -14.34
N ALA A 246 -21.83 -15.94 -15.30
CA ALA A 246 -22.78 -17.00 -15.66
C ALA A 246 -22.07 -18.28 -16.12
N ARG A 247 -20.99 -18.16 -16.90
CA ARG A 247 -20.18 -19.30 -17.34
C ARG A 247 -19.53 -20.03 -16.16
N ILE A 248 -19.01 -19.30 -15.18
CA ILE A 248 -18.37 -19.86 -13.99
C ILE A 248 -19.40 -20.55 -13.08
N GLU A 249 -20.58 -19.95 -12.90
CA GLU A 249 -21.67 -20.53 -12.13
C GLU A 249 -22.14 -21.86 -12.73
N ASN A 250 -22.31 -21.91 -14.05
CA ASN A 250 -22.69 -23.12 -14.76
C ASN A 250 -21.65 -24.25 -14.67
N GLN A 251 -20.36 -23.92 -14.54
CA GLN A 251 -19.28 -24.91 -14.36
C GLN A 251 -19.18 -25.46 -12.93
N ARG A 252 -19.68 -24.72 -11.92
CA ARG A 252 -19.58 -25.08 -10.49
C ARG A 252 -20.68 -26.01 -9.99
N LEU A 253 -21.62 -26.42 -10.83
CA LEU A 253 -22.69 -27.37 -10.47
C LEU A 253 -22.19 -28.80 -10.16
N VAL A 254 -20.89 -29.08 -10.34
CA VAL A 254 -20.26 -30.33 -9.87
C VAL A 254 -19.63 -30.05 -8.50
N PRO A 255 -20.09 -30.68 -7.40
CA PRO A 255 -19.59 -30.40 -6.06
C PRO A 255 -18.13 -30.83 -5.94
N ASN A 256 -17.25 -29.84 -5.97
CA ASN A 256 -15.82 -30.00 -5.78
C ASN A 256 -15.58 -30.14 -4.27
N LEU A 257 -15.57 -31.37 -3.77
CA LEU A 257 -15.15 -31.71 -2.42
C LEU A 257 -13.74 -31.15 -2.19
N MET A 258 -13.64 -30.20 -1.28
CA MET A 258 -12.45 -29.45 -0.86
C MET A 258 -11.21 -30.34 -0.81
N ASN A 259 -10.34 -30.21 -1.82
CA ASN A 259 -9.04 -30.85 -1.81
C ASN A 259 -8.01 -29.83 -1.27
N PRO A 260 -7.31 -30.10 -0.15
CA PRO A 260 -6.26 -29.22 0.40
C PRO A 260 -5.21 -28.79 -0.64
N PHE A 261 -4.99 -29.60 -1.67
CA PHE A 261 -4.07 -29.27 -2.77
C PHE A 261 -4.56 -28.12 -3.68
N GLN A 262 -5.86 -27.81 -3.74
CA GLN A 262 -6.39 -26.82 -4.68
C GLN A 262 -6.15 -25.36 -4.26
N TRP A 263 -6.30 -25.05 -2.98
CA TRP A 263 -6.10 -23.68 -2.49
C TRP A 263 -4.60 -23.35 -2.41
N MET A 264 -3.75 -24.31 -2.01
CA MET A 264 -2.29 -24.14 -2.07
C MET A 264 -1.80 -23.90 -3.49
N ARG A 265 -2.28 -24.69 -4.45
CA ARG A 265 -1.99 -24.48 -5.88
C ARG A 265 -2.50 -23.12 -6.38
N SER A 266 -3.61 -22.62 -5.83
CA SER A 266 -4.12 -21.29 -6.17
C SER A 266 -3.17 -20.18 -5.69
N ILE A 267 -2.53 -20.34 -4.53
CA ILE A 267 -1.48 -19.42 -4.04
C ILE A 267 -0.25 -19.49 -4.95
N GLU A 268 0.20 -20.70 -5.31
CA GLU A 268 1.34 -20.88 -6.22
C GLU A 268 1.11 -20.23 -7.59
N ILE A 269 -0.06 -20.41 -8.20
CA ILE A 269 -0.43 -19.76 -9.46
C ILE A 269 -0.53 -18.24 -9.31
N SER A 270 -0.90 -17.77 -8.11
CA SER A 270 -0.98 -16.34 -7.81
C SER A 270 0.40 -15.72 -7.55
N SER A 271 1.42 -16.53 -7.24
CA SER A 271 2.78 -16.03 -7.04
C SER A 271 3.34 -15.43 -8.33
N PRO A 272 3.83 -14.17 -8.29
CA PRO A 272 4.51 -13.61 -9.43
C PRO A 272 5.81 -14.37 -9.68
N LYS A 273 6.14 -14.52 -10.97
CA LYS A 273 7.43 -15.08 -11.38
C LYS A 273 8.48 -13.98 -11.27
N VAL A 274 9.43 -14.13 -10.36
CA VAL A 274 10.58 -13.22 -10.20
C VAL A 274 11.81 -13.95 -10.69
N GLN A 275 12.64 -13.31 -11.51
CA GLN A 275 13.90 -13.91 -11.94
C GLN A 275 14.90 -13.89 -10.78
N ASN A 276 15.72 -14.93 -10.64
CA ASN A 276 16.64 -15.06 -9.51
C ASN A 276 17.59 -13.85 -9.33
N GLY A 277 17.95 -13.14 -10.41
CA GLY A 277 18.79 -11.94 -10.35
C GLY A 277 18.07 -10.66 -9.92
N GLN A 278 16.73 -10.61 -9.95
CA GLN A 278 15.96 -9.48 -9.40
C GLN A 278 15.88 -9.55 -7.88
N LEU A 279 15.82 -10.75 -7.30
CA LEU A 279 15.70 -10.96 -5.85
C LEU A 279 16.85 -10.34 -5.05
N GLU A 280 18.05 -10.27 -5.62
CA GLU A 280 19.26 -9.78 -4.95
C GLU A 280 19.41 -8.25 -4.97
N ASN A 281 18.66 -7.56 -5.84
CA ASN A 281 18.85 -6.13 -6.11
C ASN A 281 17.71 -5.23 -5.57
N VAL A 282 16.59 -5.82 -5.12
CA VAL A 282 15.43 -5.06 -4.63
C VAL A 282 15.63 -4.64 -3.18
N GLN A 283 15.60 -3.34 -2.91
CA GLN A 283 15.64 -2.79 -1.55
C GLN A 283 14.24 -2.84 -0.92
N ILE A 284 13.98 -3.91 -0.17
CA ILE A 284 12.78 -4.03 0.67
C ILE A 284 13.00 -3.26 1.98
N PRO A 285 12.05 -2.45 2.46
CA PRO A 285 12.18 -1.70 3.71
C PRO A 285 12.40 -2.59 4.94
N ASP A 286 13.30 -2.14 5.83
CA ASP A 286 13.53 -2.79 7.12
C ASP A 286 12.28 -2.66 8.02
N GLY A 287 11.98 -3.71 8.80
CA GLY A 287 10.92 -3.68 9.82
C GLY A 287 9.54 -4.16 9.35
N ILE A 288 9.37 -4.53 8.08
CA ILE A 288 8.12 -5.15 7.61
C ILE A 288 7.96 -6.57 8.16
N ARG A 289 6.72 -6.94 8.47
CA ARG A 289 6.39 -8.24 9.08
C ARG A 289 6.76 -9.39 8.14
N GLN A 290 7.34 -10.44 8.69
CA GLN A 290 7.71 -11.66 7.96
C GLN A 290 6.72 -12.77 8.25
N VAL A 291 6.69 -13.78 7.38
CA VAL A 291 5.93 -15.01 7.66
C VAL A 291 6.51 -15.65 8.93
N PRO A 292 5.69 -15.98 9.94
CA PRO A 292 6.18 -16.63 11.15
C PRO A 292 6.92 -17.93 10.79
N ALA A 293 8.14 -18.11 11.30
CA ALA A 293 8.95 -19.31 11.05
C ALA A 293 8.24 -20.60 11.50
N GLU A 294 7.34 -20.47 12.47
CA GLU A 294 6.52 -21.53 13.07
C GLU A 294 5.39 -22.02 12.14
N ALA A 295 4.97 -21.22 11.16
CA ALA A 295 3.87 -21.58 10.26
C ALA A 295 4.24 -22.67 9.24
N ASN A 296 5.54 -22.94 9.03
CA ASN A 296 6.09 -23.92 8.07
C ASN A 296 5.39 -23.92 6.70
N PHE A 297 5.03 -22.72 6.20
CA PHE A 297 4.19 -22.56 5.01
C PHE A 297 4.98 -21.96 3.84
N LYS A 298 5.90 -22.77 3.30
CA LYS A 298 6.86 -22.38 2.25
C LYS A 298 6.23 -21.73 1.00
N ILE A 299 5.03 -22.17 0.63
CA ILE A 299 4.30 -21.63 -0.53
C ILE A 299 3.96 -20.15 -0.29
N LEU A 300 3.52 -19.80 0.91
CA LEU A 300 3.19 -18.42 1.26
C LEU A 300 4.44 -17.57 1.45
N ASP A 301 5.50 -18.11 2.05
CA ASP A 301 6.79 -17.41 2.14
C ASP A 301 7.30 -17.01 0.74
N ASN A 302 7.26 -17.94 -0.21
CA ASN A 302 7.59 -17.65 -1.60
C ASN A 302 6.66 -16.61 -2.21
N PHE A 303 5.35 -16.68 -1.96
CA PHE A 303 4.39 -15.70 -2.45
C PHE A 303 4.69 -14.29 -1.91
N ILE A 304 4.81 -14.12 -0.60
CA ILE A 304 5.06 -12.83 0.05
C ILE A 304 6.39 -12.24 -0.38
N ARG A 305 7.45 -13.07 -0.45
CA ARG A 305 8.76 -12.62 -0.96
C ARG A 305 8.65 -12.15 -2.41
N ASN A 306 8.06 -12.96 -3.28
CA ASN A 306 8.00 -12.65 -4.71
C ASN A 306 7.11 -11.42 -4.99
N ILE A 307 5.99 -11.25 -4.30
CA ILE A 307 5.09 -10.10 -4.51
C ILE A 307 5.72 -8.81 -4.00
N ARG A 308 6.43 -8.83 -2.86
CA ARG A 308 7.21 -7.69 -2.37
C ARG A 308 8.34 -7.33 -3.33
N CYS A 309 9.11 -8.32 -3.78
CA CYS A 309 10.15 -8.09 -4.77
C CYS A 309 9.56 -7.43 -6.03
N LYS A 310 8.46 -7.96 -6.57
CA LYS A 310 7.81 -7.35 -7.74
C LYS A 310 7.33 -5.91 -7.47
N TYR A 311 6.70 -5.67 -6.32
CA TYR A 311 6.17 -4.36 -5.94
C TYR A 311 7.28 -3.31 -5.82
N TYR A 312 8.33 -3.62 -5.05
CA TYR A 312 9.44 -2.69 -4.81
C TYR A 312 10.39 -2.56 -6.01
N ASP A 313 10.53 -3.58 -6.88
CA ASP A 313 11.27 -3.47 -8.15
C ASP A 313 10.52 -2.58 -9.15
N GLY A 314 9.20 -2.68 -9.22
CA GLY A 314 8.37 -1.87 -10.13
C GLY A 314 8.20 -0.40 -9.72
N LEU A 315 8.60 -0.03 -8.50
CA LEU A 315 8.59 1.34 -7.97
C LEU A 315 9.95 2.05 -8.08
N ALA A 316 11.01 1.35 -8.51
CA ALA A 316 12.37 1.88 -8.70
C ALA A 316 12.58 2.42 -10.13
#